data_AF-A0A5E4LLB9-F1
#
_entry.id   AF-A0A5E4LLB9-F1
#
_cell.length_a   1.000
_cell.length_b   1.000
_cell.length_c   1.000
_cell.angle_alpha   90.00
_cell.angle_beta   90.00
_cell.angle_gamma   90.00
#
_symmetry.space_group_name_H-M   'P 1'
#
loop_
_entity.id
_entity.type
_entity.pdbx_description
1 polymer ?
#
loop_
_entity_poly.entity_id
_entity_poly.type
_entity_poly.pdbx_seq_one_letter_code
_entity_poly.pdbx_strand_id
1 'polypeptide(L)'
;MGPELDDMVVEEEIVHWWKDDKGEPHRNALRLEREDASEVNGFPRAGVIVVRILNTVSQQAIRLSPDEALRISTQLLSVSKELLNQKRKMWQAHED
;
A
#
# COMPACT_ATOMS: atom_id res chain seq x y z
N MET A 1 9.88 15.85 -21.34
CA MET A 1 9.42 14.44 -21.44
C MET A 1 10.04 13.71 -20.27
N GLY A 2 9.26 13.42 -19.23
CA GLY A 2 9.73 12.60 -18.10
C GLY A 2 9.77 11.13 -18.53
N PRO A 3 10.58 10.28 -17.88
CA PRO A 3 10.61 8.86 -18.21
C PRO A 3 9.21 8.29 -18.01
N GLU A 4 8.73 7.58 -19.02
CA GLU A 4 7.44 6.92 -19.06
C GLU A 4 7.31 6.00 -17.84
N LEU A 5 6.33 6.31 -16.98
CA LEU A 5 5.91 5.48 -15.84
C LEU A 5 5.03 4.29 -16.30
N ASP A 6 5.04 3.97 -17.59
CA ASP A 6 4.05 3.11 -18.26
C ASP A 6 4.39 1.60 -18.20
N ASP A 7 5.54 1.22 -17.64
CA ASP A 7 6.02 -0.18 -17.60
C ASP A 7 5.89 -0.86 -16.21
N MET A 8 5.22 -0.23 -15.23
CA MET A 8 5.07 -0.83 -13.90
C MET A 8 3.85 -1.77 -13.84
N VAL A 9 4.07 -2.99 -13.33
CA VAL A 9 2.99 -3.95 -13.12
C VAL A 9 2.19 -3.56 -11.88
N VAL A 10 0.88 -3.34 -12.03
CA VAL A 10 -0.02 -3.10 -10.88
C VAL A 10 -0.38 -4.45 -10.27
N GLU A 11 0.03 -4.67 -9.02
CA GLU A 11 -0.26 -5.91 -8.29
C GLU A 11 -1.61 -5.81 -7.57
N GLU A 12 -1.91 -4.67 -6.95
CA GLU A 12 -3.18 -4.45 -6.25
C GLU A 12 -3.53 -2.96 -6.12
N GLU A 13 -4.83 -2.65 -6.05
CA GLU A 13 -5.35 -1.32 -5.70
C GLU A 13 -6.48 -1.43 -4.68
N ILE A 14 -6.26 -0.87 -3.48
CA ILE A 14 -7.27 -0.78 -2.42
C ILE A 14 -7.86 0.62 -2.44
N VAL A 15 -9.13 0.73 -2.84
CA VAL A 15 -9.87 1.99 -2.88
C VAL A 15 -10.64 2.18 -1.58
N HIS A 16 -10.48 3.35 -0.96
CA HIS A 16 -11.20 3.76 0.23
C HIS A 16 -12.01 5.04 -0.03
N TRP A 17 -13.32 4.93 0.17
CA TRP A 17 -14.25 6.04 0.07
C TRP A 17 -14.63 6.52 1.47
N TRP A 18 -14.58 7.83 1.69
CA TRP A 18 -14.94 8.45 2.95
C TRP A 18 -15.61 9.81 2.72
N LYS A 19 -16.25 10.35 3.74
CA LYS A 19 -16.80 11.72 3.73
C LYS A 19 -16.12 12.53 4.81
N ASP A 20 -15.81 13.79 4.51
CA ASP A 20 -15.28 14.71 5.52
C ASP A 20 -16.38 15.25 6.45
N ASP A 21 -15.97 16.10 7.40
CA ASP A 21 -16.87 16.72 8.38
C ASP A 21 -17.93 17.63 7.74
N LYS A 22 -17.76 18.02 6.47
CA LYS A 22 -18.72 18.80 5.68
C LYS A 22 -19.63 17.90 4.82
N GLY A 23 -19.40 16.58 4.85
CA GLY A 23 -20.14 15.59 4.07
C GLY A 23 -19.67 15.45 2.62
N GLU A 24 -18.55 16.08 2.24
CA GLU A 24 -18.00 15.98 0.88
C GLU A 24 -17.39 14.59 0.68
N PRO A 25 -17.70 13.89 -0.44
CA PRO A 25 -17.15 12.57 -0.70
C PRO A 25 -15.71 12.66 -1.23
N HIS A 26 -14.83 11.86 -0.63
CA HIS A 26 -13.42 11.76 -0.98
C HIS A 26 -13.05 10.33 -1.37
N ARG A 27 -12.07 10.20 -2.27
CA ARG A 27 -11.53 8.92 -2.73
C ARG A 27 -10.04 8.88 -2.47
N ASN A 28 -9.62 7.88 -1.69
CA ASN A 28 -8.23 7.49 -1.58
C ASN A 28 -8.03 6.12 -2.24
N ALA A 29 -6.86 5.87 -2.82
CA ALA A 29 -6.45 4.56 -3.25
C ALA A 29 -5.01 4.30 -2.79
N LEU A 30 -4.79 3.15 -2.17
CA LEU A 30 -3.47 2.59 -1.96
C LEU A 30 -3.20 1.64 -3.13
N ARG A 31 -2.18 1.91 -3.92
CA ARG A 31 -1.81 1.08 -5.06
C ARG A 31 -0.42 0.48 -4.83
N LEU A 32 -0.32 -0.83 -5.04
CA LEU A 32 0.93 -1.56 -5.05
C LEU A 32 1.35 -1.82 -6.49
N GLU A 33 2.56 -1.42 -6.83
CA GLU A 33 3.15 -1.62 -8.15
C GLU A 33 4.52 -2.26 -8.02
N ARG A 34 4.90 -3.02 -9.04
CA ARG A 34 6.17 -3.72 -9.13
C ARG A 34 6.88 -3.34 -10.41
N GLU A 35 8.18 -3.13 -10.27
CA GLU A 35 9.15 -3.15 -11.36
C GLU A 35 10.04 -4.37 -11.19
N ASP A 36 10.18 -5.15 -12.26
CA ASP A 36 10.96 -6.38 -12.22
C ASP A 36 12.46 -6.11 -12.15
N ALA A 37 13.16 -7.05 -11.51
CA ALA A 37 14.61 -7.07 -11.54
C ALA A 37 15.05 -7.18 -13.01
N SER A 38 16.01 -6.35 -13.39
CA SER A 38 16.45 -6.21 -14.78
C SER A 38 17.98 -6.19 -14.87
N GLU A 39 18.49 -6.51 -16.05
CA GLU A 39 19.91 -6.41 -16.35
C GLU A 39 20.16 -5.12 -17.15
N VAL A 40 20.99 -4.22 -16.62
CA VAL A 40 21.32 -2.94 -17.27
C VAL A 40 22.82 -2.88 -17.47
N ASN A 41 23.26 -2.92 -18.72
CA ASN A 41 24.68 -2.92 -19.13
C ASN A 41 25.49 -4.08 -18.52
N GLY A 42 24.92 -5.28 -18.43
CA GLY A 42 25.61 -6.44 -17.87
C GLY A 42 25.58 -6.53 -16.33
N PHE A 43 24.92 -5.58 -15.66
CA PHE A 43 24.81 -5.56 -14.20
C PHE A 43 23.38 -5.81 -13.75
N PRO A 44 23.16 -6.72 -12.77
CA PRO A 44 21.83 -6.94 -12.21
C PRO A 44 21.39 -5.74 -11.39
N ARG A 45 20.16 -5.27 -11.63
CA ARG A 45 19.45 -4.29 -10.80
C ARG A 45 18.33 -4.97 -10.06
N ALA A 46 18.19 -4.64 -8.79
CA ALA A 46 17.08 -5.12 -7.98
C ALA A 46 15.75 -4.57 -8.53
N GLY A 47 14.70 -5.39 -8.45
CA GLY A 47 13.33 -4.93 -8.66
C GLY A 47 12.91 -3.94 -7.56
N VAL A 48 11.84 -3.21 -7.82
CA VAL A 48 11.33 -2.18 -6.92
C VAL A 48 9.85 -2.44 -6.63
N ILE A 49 9.46 -2.24 -5.39
CA ILE A 49 8.05 -2.19 -5.00
C ILE A 49 7.68 -0.73 -4.73
N VAL A 50 6.63 -0.25 -5.37
CA VAL A 50 6.12 1.11 -5.21
C VAL A 50 4.77 1.06 -4.53
N VAL A 51 4.64 1.79 -3.43
CA VAL A 51 3.39 2.01 -2.73
C VAL A 51 2.94 3.43 -3.04
N ARG A 52 1.87 3.55 -3.83
CA ARG A 52 1.25 4.83 -4.18
C ARG A 52 0.05 5.11 -3.30
N ILE A 53 -0.02 6.33 -2.78
CA ILE A 53 -1.19 6.89 -2.12
C ILE A 53 -1.77 7.92 -3.07
N LEU A 54 -2.88 7.55 -3.70
CA LEU A 54 -3.65 8.41 -4.59
C LEU A 54 -4.79 9.02 -3.77
N ASN A 55 -4.77 10.31 -3.52
CA ASN A 55 -5.88 11.05 -2.92
C ASN A 55 -6.44 12.02 -3.98
N THR A 56 -7.72 12.34 -3.90
CA THR A 56 -8.35 13.44 -4.65
C THR A 56 -7.60 14.78 -4.52
N VAL A 57 -6.88 15.00 -3.42
CA VAL A 57 -6.16 16.25 -3.11
C VAL A 57 -4.64 16.16 -3.31
N SER A 58 -4.04 14.96 -3.28
CA SER A 58 -2.58 14.79 -3.45
C SER A 58 -2.20 13.41 -3.99
N GLN A 59 -1.16 13.37 -4.85
CA GLN A 59 -0.57 12.13 -5.33
C GLN A 59 0.83 11.98 -4.71
N GLN A 60 0.96 11.08 -3.73
CA GLN A 60 2.24 10.78 -3.09
C GLN A 60 2.63 9.33 -3.39
N ALA A 61 3.91 9.10 -3.66
CA ALA A 61 4.45 7.78 -3.92
C ALA A 61 5.66 7.51 -3.02
N ILE A 62 5.68 6.33 -2.40
CA ILE A 62 6.80 5.83 -1.63
C ILE A 62 7.41 4.68 -2.42
N ARG A 63 8.68 4.82 -2.80
CA ARG A 63 9.46 3.74 -3.42
C ARG A 63 10.16 2.96 -2.33
N LEU A 64 10.00 1.64 -2.33
CA LEU A 64 10.59 0.74 -1.35
C LEU A 64 11.49 -0.25 -2.06
N SER A 65 12.64 -0.54 -1.46
CA SER A 65 13.38 -1.76 -1.80
C SER A 65 12.57 -3.00 -1.37
N PRO A 66 12.85 -4.19 -1.95
CA PRO A 66 12.17 -5.42 -1.55
C PRO A 66 12.26 -5.73 -0.05
N ASP A 67 13.42 -5.47 0.57
CA ASP A 67 13.63 -5.69 2.00
C ASP A 67 12.78 -4.75 2.88
N GLU A 68 12.68 -3.48 2.49
CA GLU A 68 11.82 -2.51 3.17
C GLU A 68 10.34 -2.86 3.02
N ALA A 69 9.92 -3.27 1.82
CA ALA A 69 8.56 -3.71 1.55
C ALA A 69 8.19 -4.93 2.40
N LEU A 70 9.09 -5.92 2.51
CA LEU A 70 8.92 -7.11 3.34
C LEU A 70 8.81 -6.76 4.83
N ARG A 71 9.65 -5.84 5.31
CA ARG A 71 9.63 -5.40 6.71
C ARG A 71 8.31 -4.72 7.06
N ILE A 72 7.84 -3.79 6.22
CA ILE A 72 6.59 -3.06 6.45
C ILE A 72 5.39 -4.02 6.40
N SER A 73 5.34 -4.93 5.42
CA SER A 73 4.23 -5.89 5.30
C SER A 73 4.11 -6.80 6.53
N THR A 74 5.24 -7.25 7.08
CA THR A 74 5.28 -8.05 8.30
C THR A 74 4.74 -7.29 9.51
N GLN A 75 5.11 -6.01 9.66
CA GLN A 75 4.60 -5.16 10.74
C GLN A 75 3.09 -4.90 10.59
N LEU A 76 2.64 -4.58 9.38
CA LEU A 76 1.21 -4.39 9.08
C LEU A 76 0.40 -5.64 9.42
N LEU A 77 0.88 -6.82 9.03
CA LEU A 77 0.23 -8.10 9.34
C LEU A 77 0.12 -8.33 10.85
N SER A 78 1.20 -8.07 11.59
CA SER A 78 1.25 -8.25 13.04
C SER A 78 0.22 -7.38 13.76
N VAL A 79 0.24 -6.07 13.49
CA VAL A 79 -0.69 -5.11 14.13
C VAL A 79 -2.14 -5.43 13.76
N SER A 80 -2.40 -5.78 12.50
CA SER A 80 -3.76 -6.13 12.03
C SER A 80 -4.32 -7.36 12.76
N LYS A 81 -3.51 -8.41 12.95
CA LYS A 81 -3.90 -9.60 13.71
C LYS A 81 -4.25 -9.27 15.17
N GLU A 82 -3.46 -8.40 15.79
CA GLU A 82 -3.70 -7.96 17.16
C GLU A 82 -5.06 -7.25 17.29
N LEU A 83 -5.32 -6.26 16.43
CA LEU A 83 -6.57 -5.50 16.43
C LEU A 83 -7.80 -6.38 16.17
N LEU A 84 -7.70 -7.34 15.26
CA LEU A 84 -8.78 -8.31 15.01
C LEU A 84 -9.08 -9.16 16.24
N ASN A 85 -8.04 -9.58 16.97
CA ASN A 85 -8.22 -10.35 18.20
C ASN A 85 -8.79 -9.49 19.33
N GLN A 86 -8.37 -8.23 19.46
CA GLN A 86 -8.95 -7.29 20.42
C GLN A 86 -10.46 -7.13 20.17
N LYS A 87 -10.88 -6.93 18.91
CA LYS A 87 -12.30 -6.85 18.54
C LYS A 87 -13.07 -8.11 18.92
N ARG A 88 -12.52 -9.30 18.64
CA ARG A 88 -13.17 -10.59 19.01
C ARG A 88 -13.37 -10.71 20.52
N LYS A 89 -12.36 -10.33 21.32
CA LYS A 89 -12.47 -10.34 22.79
C LYS A 89 -13.55 -9.38 23.29
N MET A 90 -13.66 -8.19 22.70
CA MET A 90 -14.72 -7.23 23.06
C MET A 90 -16.12 -7.78 22.76
N TRP A 91 -16.29 -8.49 21.64
CA TRP A 91 -17.55 -9.15 21.32
C TRP A 91 -17.89 -10.26 22.32
N GLN A 92 -16.93 -11.12 22.65
CA GLN A 92 -17.12 -12.18 23.63
C GLN A 92 -17.54 -11.62 25.01
N ALA A 93 -16.87 -10.57 25.47
CA ALA A 93 -17.18 -9.93 26.75
C ALA A 93 -18.51 -9.14 26.76
N HIS A 94 -19.15 -8.92 25.61
CA HIS A 94 -20.47 -8.30 25.50
C HIS A 94 -21.60 -9.34 25.45
N GLU A 95 -21.29 -10.58 25.05
CA GLU A 95 -22.27 -11.68 25.01
C GLU A 95 -22.41 -12.42 26.35
N ASP A 96 -21.42 -12.26 27.26
CA ASP A 96 -21.42 -12.74 28.65
C ASP A 96 -22.00 -11.70 29.64
#